data_AF-A0A5B8MSW0-F1
#
_entry.id   AF-A0A5B8MSW0-F1
#
_cell.length_a   1.000
_cell.length_b   1.000
_cell.length_c   1.000
_cell.angle_alpha   90.00
_cell.angle_beta   90.00
_cell.angle_gamma   90.00
#
_symmetry.space_group_name_H-M   'P 1'
#
loop_
_entity.id
_entity.type
_entity.pdbx_description
1 polymer ?
#
loop_
_entity_poly.entity_id
_entity_poly.type
_entity_poly.pdbx_seq_one_letter_code
_entity_poly.pdbx_strand_id
1 'polypeptide(L)'
;MASDVTDPAIPQDVLEMFKEAQQRIIDLNQSRLYALEELAEARAKIIDLEERLSQAEKDAFGVTMAVAQEAASLKQEAKREEVEKKVANGASGSPAGGEVAVEQAEQETEVFLSDYDDDDEGGGTPFEAATGVISILYETSWEPAFIHFNSPEQSGWTDSPGMKMKTGELPNHKIFSITASNLEFVLNDGEYEWDKPSFDANYFIGSPGSYILKNGKLEKVR
;
A
#
# COMPACT_ATOMS: atom_id res chain seq x y z
N MET A 1 -62.35 -30.90 44.75
CA MET A 1 -61.68 -29.61 44.87
C MET A 1 -60.80 -29.44 43.65
N ALA A 2 -61.30 -28.76 42.61
CA ALA A 2 -60.52 -28.48 41.41
C ALA A 2 -59.88 -27.11 41.60
N SER A 3 -58.56 -27.09 41.73
CA SER A 3 -57.75 -25.87 41.78
C SER A 3 -57.68 -25.26 40.40
N ASP A 4 -58.31 -24.10 40.27
CA ASP A 4 -58.22 -23.18 39.14
C ASP A 4 -56.78 -22.70 39.00
N VAL A 5 -56.04 -23.27 38.04
CA VAL A 5 -54.69 -22.84 37.69
C VAL A 5 -54.85 -21.73 36.67
N THR A 6 -54.90 -20.49 37.16
CA THR A 6 -54.89 -19.30 36.31
C THR A 6 -53.56 -19.24 35.57
N ASP A 7 -53.62 -19.44 34.26
CA ASP A 7 -52.52 -19.28 33.31
C ASP A 7 -51.96 -17.85 33.44
N PRO A 8 -50.67 -17.65 33.78
CA PRO A 8 -50.12 -16.31 33.95
C PRO A 8 -49.97 -15.66 32.57
N ALA A 9 -51.02 -14.95 32.14
CA ALA A 9 -50.99 -14.13 30.95
C ALA A 9 -49.77 -13.19 31.02
N ILE A 10 -48.91 -13.28 30.00
CA ILE A 10 -47.71 -12.44 29.89
C ILE A 10 -48.15 -10.97 29.97
N PRO A 11 -47.54 -10.15 30.86
CA PRO A 11 -47.89 -8.74 30.99
C PRO A 11 -47.78 -8.01 29.65
N GLN A 12 -48.76 -7.18 29.34
CA GLN A 12 -48.84 -6.46 28.06
C GLN A 12 -47.57 -5.65 27.75
N ASP A 13 -46.99 -5.04 28.78
CA ASP A 13 -45.76 -4.25 28.68
C ASP A 13 -44.56 -5.08 28.19
N VAL A 14 -44.50 -6.36 28.58
CA VAL A 14 -43.42 -7.28 28.16
C VAL A 14 -43.58 -7.66 26.68
N LEU A 15 -44.82 -7.80 26.20
CA LEU A 15 -45.10 -8.05 24.79
C LEU A 15 -44.74 -6.84 23.92
N GLU A 16 -44.99 -5.63 24.42
CA GLU A 16 -44.64 -4.40 23.72
C GLU A 16 -43.12 -4.21 23.65
N MET A 17 -42.41 -4.42 24.76
CA MET A 17 -40.95 -4.45 24.78
C MET A 17 -40.38 -5.49 23.81
N PHE A 18 -40.98 -6.68 23.73
CA PHE A 18 -40.51 -7.72 22.81
C PHE A 18 -40.71 -7.33 21.35
N LYS A 19 -41.84 -6.72 21.00
CA LYS A 19 -42.09 -6.19 19.66
C LYS A 19 -41.12 -5.08 19.30
N GLU A 20 -40.85 -4.17 20.21
CA GLU A 20 -39.88 -3.10 20.01
C GLU A 20 -38.46 -3.66 19.81
N ALA A 21 -38.05 -4.62 20.63
CA ALA A 21 -36.76 -5.29 20.50
C ALA A 21 -36.62 -6.03 19.16
N GLN A 22 -37.66 -6.76 18.73
CA GLN A 22 -37.68 -7.41 17.42
C GLN A 22 -37.57 -6.39 16.28
N GLN A 23 -38.31 -5.28 16.37
CA GLN A 23 -38.26 -4.23 15.35
C GLN A 23 -36.85 -3.64 15.25
N ARG A 24 -36.21 -3.31 16.39
CA ARG A 24 -34.83 -2.80 16.40
C ARG A 24 -33.83 -3.77 15.77
N ILE A 25 -34.01 -5.07 15.98
CA ILE A 25 -33.14 -6.09 15.36
C ILE A 25 -33.33 -6.10 13.84
N ILE A 26 -34.58 -5.98 13.36
CA ILE A 26 -34.88 -5.90 11.92
C ILE A 26 -34.24 -4.64 11.32
N ASP A 27 -34.44 -3.49 11.95
CA ASP A 27 -33.90 -2.21 11.49
C ASP A 27 -32.36 -2.21 11.46
N LEU A 28 -31.73 -2.84 12.46
CA LEU A 28 -30.28 -3.00 12.52
C LEU A 28 -29.76 -3.88 11.37
N ASN A 29 -30.45 -4.99 11.09
CA ASN A 29 -30.08 -5.88 9.99
C ASN A 29 -30.27 -5.21 8.63
N GLN A 30 -31.34 -4.43 8.45
CA GLN A 30 -31.56 -3.64 7.24
C GLN A 30 -30.45 -2.58 7.06
N SER A 31 -30.13 -1.84 8.13
CA SER A 31 -29.05 -0.85 8.11
C SER A 31 -27.71 -1.49 7.76
N ARG A 32 -27.43 -2.68 8.29
CA ARG A 32 -26.23 -3.45 7.95
C ARG A 32 -26.22 -3.87 6.48
N LEU A 33 -27.35 -4.30 5.94
CA LEU A 33 -27.46 -4.71 4.54
C LEU A 33 -27.21 -3.53 3.59
N TYR A 34 -27.79 -2.36 3.87
CA TYR A 34 -27.51 -1.13 3.12
C TYR A 34 -26.03 -0.73 3.16
N ALA A 35 -25.41 -0.79 4.34
CA ALA A 35 -23.98 -0.48 4.48
C ALA A 35 -23.09 -1.44 3.67
N LEU A 36 -23.48 -2.72 3.58
CA LEU A 36 -22.76 -3.71 2.76
C LEU A 36 -22.92 -3.46 1.26
N GLU A 37 -24.10 -3.02 0.83
CA GLU A 37 -24.36 -2.66 -0.57
C GLU A 37 -23.55 -1.43 -1.00
N GLU A 38 -23.53 -0.37 -0.17
CA GLU A 38 -22.73 0.83 -0.41
C GLU A 38 -21.22 0.50 -0.46
N LEU A 39 -20.76 -0.39 0.42
CA LEU A 39 -19.37 -0.85 0.41
C LEU A 39 -19.04 -1.65 -0.84
N ALA A 40 -19.96 -2.48 -1.35
CA ALA A 40 -19.77 -3.21 -2.59
C ALA A 40 -19.69 -2.27 -3.81
N GLU A 41 -20.54 -1.24 -3.86
CA GLU A 41 -20.50 -0.22 -4.91
C GLU A 41 -19.19 0.58 -4.88
N ALA A 42 -18.76 1.00 -3.70
CA ALA A 42 -17.49 1.72 -3.53
C ALA A 42 -16.30 0.88 -4.00
N ARG A 43 -16.29 -0.43 -3.69
CA ARG A 43 -15.25 -1.36 -4.17
C ARG A 43 -15.25 -1.49 -5.69
N ALA A 44 -16.41 -1.64 -6.33
CA ALA A 44 -16.50 -1.71 -7.77
C ALA A 44 -15.92 -0.44 -8.45
N LYS A 45 -16.19 0.73 -7.86
CA LYS A 45 -15.66 2.00 -8.35
C LYS A 45 -14.14 2.13 -8.18
N ILE A 46 -13.58 1.61 -7.08
CA ILE A 46 -12.13 1.60 -6.87
C ILE A 46 -11.45 0.76 -7.96
N ILE A 47 -11.99 -0.43 -8.26
CA ILE A 47 -11.44 -1.31 -9.29
C ILE A 47 -11.42 -0.61 -10.67
N ASP A 48 -12.52 0.05 -11.06
CA ASP A 48 -12.58 0.82 -12.32
C ASP A 48 -11.54 1.95 -12.37
N LEU A 49 -11.36 2.66 -11.25
CA LEU A 49 -10.38 3.73 -11.16
C LEU A 49 -8.94 3.21 -11.23
N GLU A 50 -8.65 2.08 -10.59
CA GLU A 50 -7.34 1.42 -10.64
C GLU A 50 -7.00 0.95 -12.06
N GLU A 51 -7.97 0.38 -12.79
CA GLU A 51 -7.79 -0.02 -14.19
C GLU A 51 -7.49 1.19 -15.08
N ARG A 52 -8.26 2.27 -14.92
CA ARG A 52 -8.05 3.52 -15.67
C ARG A 52 -6.71 4.17 -15.36
N LEU A 53 -6.26 4.11 -14.11
CA LEU A 53 -4.96 4.64 -13.69
C LEU A 53 -3.83 3.79 -14.32
N SER A 54 -3.93 2.46 -14.24
CA SER A 54 -2.97 1.55 -14.89
C SER A 54 -2.86 1.79 -16.39
N GLN A 55 -3.98 2.03 -17.08
CA GLN A 55 -3.96 2.34 -18.51
C GLN A 55 -3.30 3.70 -18.79
N ALA A 56 -3.64 4.73 -18.01
CA ALA A 56 -3.05 6.05 -18.16
C ALA A 56 -1.53 6.04 -17.91
N GLU A 57 -1.05 5.24 -16.95
CA GLU A 57 0.37 5.04 -16.69
C GLU A 57 1.09 4.37 -17.87
N LYS A 58 0.50 3.33 -18.45
CA LYS A 58 1.04 2.67 -19.66
C LYS A 58 1.13 3.63 -20.83
N ASP A 59 0.08 4.42 -21.05
CA ASP A 59 0.03 5.40 -22.14
C ASP A 59 1.09 6.50 -21.94
N ALA A 60 1.22 7.04 -20.72
CA ALA A 60 2.22 8.05 -20.39
C ALA A 60 3.66 7.51 -20.53
N PHE A 61 3.88 6.26 -20.11
CA PHE A 61 5.17 5.58 -20.28
C PHE A 61 5.50 5.39 -21.77
N GLY A 62 4.53 4.95 -22.57
CA GLY A 62 4.68 4.79 -24.02
C GLY A 62 5.02 6.10 -24.72
N VAL A 63 4.33 7.20 -24.39
CA VAL A 63 4.62 8.54 -24.94
C VAL A 63 6.04 8.99 -24.57
N THR A 64 6.43 8.81 -23.30
CA THR A 64 7.77 9.19 -22.84
C THR A 64 8.87 8.42 -23.56
N MET A 65 8.67 7.11 -23.77
CA MET A 65 9.61 6.27 -24.50
C MET A 65 9.71 6.68 -25.98
N ALA A 66 8.58 7.00 -26.63
CA ALA A 66 8.57 7.46 -28.01
C ALA A 66 9.33 8.79 -28.18
N VAL A 67 9.10 9.77 -27.30
CA VAL A 67 9.82 11.05 -27.30
C VAL A 67 11.32 10.85 -27.05
N ALA A 68 11.70 9.94 -26.14
CA ALA A 68 13.10 9.63 -25.88
C ALA A 68 13.80 9.00 -27.09
N GLN A 69 13.12 8.08 -27.80
CA GLN A 69 13.63 7.45 -29.02
C GLN A 69 13.79 8.48 -30.15
N GLU A 70 12.81 9.36 -30.36
CA GLU A 70 12.87 10.42 -31.36
C GLU A 70 14.05 11.37 -31.06
N ALA A 71 14.19 11.83 -29.81
CA ALA A 71 15.31 12.66 -29.39
C ALA A 71 16.68 11.98 -29.56
N ALA A 72 16.77 10.66 -29.35
CA ALA A 72 17.98 9.89 -29.56
C ALA A 72 18.34 9.79 -31.06
N SER A 73 17.35 9.59 -31.93
CA SER A 73 17.54 9.54 -33.38
C SER A 73 18.05 10.88 -33.93
N LEU A 74 17.45 12.00 -33.51
CA LEU A 74 17.88 13.35 -33.90
C LEU A 74 19.31 13.66 -33.43
N LYS A 75 19.70 13.20 -32.23
CA LYS A 75 21.09 13.34 -31.74
C LYS A 75 22.09 12.52 -32.56
N GLN A 76 21.70 11.33 -33.03
CA GLN A 76 22.56 10.51 -33.89
C GLN A 76 22.73 11.13 -35.28
N GLU A 77 21.66 11.70 -35.85
CA GLU A 77 21.69 12.42 -37.12
C GLU A 77 22.58 13.67 -37.05
N ALA A 78 22.42 14.50 -36.01
CA ALA A 78 23.27 15.67 -35.80
C ALA A 78 24.76 15.30 -35.64
N LYS A 79 25.06 14.19 -34.96
CA LYS A 79 26.43 13.70 -34.80
C LYS A 79 27.01 13.17 -36.13
N ARG A 80 26.18 12.58 -37.00
CA ARG A 80 26.60 12.15 -38.35
C ARG A 80 26.95 13.34 -39.23
N GLU A 81 26.13 14.39 -39.22
CA GLU A 81 26.40 15.61 -40.00
C GLU A 81 27.69 16.34 -39.53
N GLU A 82 28.00 16.30 -38.23
CA GLU A 82 29.23 16.88 -37.69
C GLU A 82 30.49 16.08 -38.10
N VAL A 83 30.37 14.74 -38.17
CA VAL A 83 31.46 13.87 -38.65
C VAL A 83 31.67 14.05 -40.15
N GLU A 84 30.62 14.19 -40.95
CA GLU A 84 30.72 14.39 -42.39
C GLU A 84 31.39 15.73 -42.76
N LYS A 85 31.14 16.80 -41.99
CA LYS A 85 31.87 18.07 -42.12
C LYS A 85 33.35 17.99 -41.70
N LYS A 86 33.72 17.12 -40.75
CA LYS A 86 35.12 16.90 -40.36
C LYS A 86 35.91 16.07 -41.37
N VAL A 87 35.26 15.13 -42.05
CA VAL A 87 35.91 14.30 -43.10
C VAL A 87 36.21 15.11 -44.37
N ALA A 88 35.43 16.15 -44.68
CA ALA A 88 35.68 17.02 -45.82
C ALA A 88 36.89 17.97 -45.67
N ASN A 89 37.50 18.09 -44.47
CA ASN A 89 38.52 19.11 -44.19
C ASN A 89 39.81 18.62 -43.51
N GLY A 90 40.08 17.30 -43.50
CA GLY A 90 41.24 16.76 -42.78
C GLY A 90 41.83 15.50 -43.42
N ALA A 91 42.91 15.69 -44.17
CA ALA A 91 43.80 14.62 -44.59
C ALA A 91 44.68 14.13 -43.41
N SER A 92 44.97 12.82 -43.44
CA SER A 92 46.17 12.17 -42.87
C SER A 92 46.31 12.14 -41.33
N GLY A 93 46.11 10.96 -40.74
CA GLY A 93 46.66 10.63 -39.43
C GLY A 93 46.18 9.30 -38.84
N SER A 94 46.88 8.19 -39.13
CA SER A 94 46.99 7.00 -38.25
C SER A 94 47.43 7.41 -36.84
N PRO A 95 47.01 6.74 -35.74
CA PRO A 95 47.47 5.39 -35.33
C PRO A 95 46.35 4.50 -34.73
N ALA A 96 46.39 3.17 -34.85
CA ALA A 96 47.11 2.17 -34.02
C ALA A 96 46.62 2.02 -32.57
N GLY A 97 46.18 0.80 -32.23
CA GLY A 97 46.30 0.18 -30.91
C GLY A 97 45.19 0.46 -29.89
N GLY A 98 44.45 -0.59 -29.50
CA GLY A 98 43.53 -0.53 -28.37
C GLY A 98 42.72 -1.81 -28.24
N GLU A 99 43.34 -2.85 -27.68
CA GLU A 99 42.64 -4.00 -27.10
C GLU A 99 41.69 -3.51 -26.01
N VAL A 100 40.42 -3.97 -26.04
CA VAL A 100 39.53 -3.88 -24.89
C VAL A 100 38.83 -5.22 -24.74
N ALA A 101 39.17 -5.89 -23.63
CA ALA A 101 38.57 -7.13 -23.18
C ALA A 101 37.06 -6.94 -22.97
N VAL A 102 36.27 -7.84 -23.53
CA VAL A 102 34.84 -7.97 -23.28
C VAL A 102 34.70 -9.07 -22.23
N GLU A 103 34.54 -8.70 -20.96
CA GLU A 103 34.04 -9.60 -19.92
C GLU A 103 32.52 -9.71 -20.09
N GLN A 104 32.08 -10.85 -20.59
CA GLN A 104 30.69 -11.31 -20.57
C GLN A 104 30.41 -11.88 -19.17
N ALA A 105 29.49 -11.23 -18.44
CA ALA A 105 28.88 -11.79 -17.25
C ALA A 105 27.44 -12.21 -17.60
N GLU A 106 27.28 -13.48 -17.97
CA GLU A 106 25.99 -14.14 -18.05
C GLU A 106 25.69 -14.74 -16.67
N GLN A 107 24.70 -14.18 -15.96
CA GLN A 107 24.12 -14.81 -14.77
C GLN A 107 22.77 -15.42 -15.18
N GLU A 108 22.81 -16.71 -15.45
CA GLU A 108 21.65 -17.58 -15.53
C GLU A 108 21.04 -17.69 -14.12
N THR A 109 19.80 -17.23 -13.96
CA THR A 109 19.05 -17.45 -12.72
C THR A 109 18.09 -18.60 -12.96
N GLU A 110 18.41 -19.76 -12.39
CA GLU A 110 17.55 -20.94 -12.42
C GLU A 110 16.21 -20.65 -11.74
N VAL A 111 15.15 -21.02 -12.44
CA VAL A 111 13.76 -20.94 -11.99
C VAL A 111 13.49 -22.18 -11.14
N PHE A 112 13.46 -21.99 -9.82
CA PHE A 112 13.08 -23.02 -8.86
C PHE A 112 11.55 -23.18 -8.88
N LEU A 113 11.07 -24.10 -9.72
CA LEU A 113 9.73 -24.68 -9.66
C LEU A 113 9.70 -25.67 -8.49
N SER A 114 9.09 -25.29 -7.37
CA SER A 114 8.69 -26.26 -6.33
C SER A 114 7.25 -26.66 -6.57
N ASP A 115 7.10 -27.92 -6.99
CA ASP A 115 5.87 -28.68 -7.07
C ASP A 115 5.00 -28.51 -5.82
N TYR A 116 3.72 -28.18 -6.04
CA TYR A 116 2.65 -28.29 -5.06
C TYR A 116 2.19 -29.75 -5.03
N ASP A 117 2.56 -30.48 -3.98
CA ASP A 117 1.86 -31.68 -3.56
C ASP A 117 0.61 -31.30 -2.75
N ASP A 118 -0.50 -31.78 -3.28
CA ASP A 118 -1.86 -31.85 -2.77
C ASP A 118 -1.91 -32.84 -1.60
N ASP A 119 -2.43 -32.43 -0.44
CA ASP A 119 -3.17 -33.27 0.51
C ASP A 119 -3.60 -32.48 1.77
N ASP A 120 -4.88 -32.11 1.77
CA ASP A 120 -5.90 -32.35 2.80
C ASP A 120 -5.64 -32.04 4.30
N GLU A 121 -6.40 -31.06 4.80
CA GLU A 121 -7.32 -31.15 5.97
C GLU A 121 -7.34 -29.87 6.84
N GLY A 122 -8.50 -29.21 6.86
CA GLY A 122 -9.08 -28.64 8.08
C GLY A 122 -8.30 -27.56 8.85
N GLY A 123 -8.23 -26.33 8.32
CA GLY A 123 -7.86 -25.15 9.10
C GLY A 123 -8.62 -23.93 8.61
N GLY A 124 -9.50 -23.37 9.45
CA GLY A 124 -10.30 -22.19 9.10
C GLY A 124 -9.43 -21.10 8.51
N THR A 125 -9.72 -20.68 7.28
CA THR A 125 -9.02 -19.57 6.64
C THR A 125 -9.17 -18.36 7.55
N PRO A 126 -8.05 -17.80 8.07
CA PRO A 126 -8.11 -16.50 8.73
C PRO A 126 -8.72 -15.55 7.72
N PHE A 127 -9.68 -14.73 8.15
CA PHE A 127 -10.24 -13.64 7.37
C PHE A 127 -9.08 -12.93 6.66
N GLU A 128 -8.94 -13.16 5.35
CA GLU A 128 -7.82 -12.61 4.59
C GLU A 128 -8.00 -11.09 4.67
N ALA A 129 -7.16 -10.44 5.48
CA ALA A 129 -7.27 -9.03 5.74
C ALA A 129 -7.04 -8.34 4.40
N ALA A 130 -8.11 -7.75 3.83
CA ALA A 130 -8.04 -7.15 2.51
C ALA A 130 -6.88 -6.15 2.47
N THR A 131 -5.96 -6.35 1.54
CA THR A 131 -4.83 -5.45 1.29
C THR A 131 -5.36 -4.12 0.74
N GLY A 132 -4.69 -3.03 1.10
CA GLY A 132 -5.06 -1.69 0.64
C GLY A 132 -4.06 -0.65 1.12
N VAL A 133 -4.31 0.61 0.81
CA VAL A 133 -3.39 1.69 1.17
C VAL A 133 -3.57 2.09 2.64
N ILE A 134 -2.47 2.03 3.40
CA ILE A 134 -2.34 2.63 4.72
C ILE A 134 -1.58 3.95 4.54
N SER A 135 -2.24 5.06 4.87
CA SER A 135 -1.62 6.40 4.83
C SER A 135 -1.52 6.96 6.25
N ILE A 136 -0.33 7.37 6.66
CA ILE A 136 -0.06 7.92 7.98
C ILE A 136 0.37 9.37 7.83
N LEU A 137 -0.33 10.26 8.54
CA LEU A 137 0.05 11.64 8.76
C LEU A 137 0.62 11.77 10.19
N TYR A 138 1.93 11.99 10.30
CA TYR A 138 2.65 12.06 11.56
C TYR A 138 3.03 13.50 11.91
N GLU A 139 2.62 13.99 13.08
CA GLU A 139 3.00 15.30 13.59
C GLU A 139 4.32 15.23 14.37
N THR A 140 5.37 15.86 13.85
CA THR A 140 6.71 15.88 14.46
C THR A 140 7.53 17.09 14.05
N SER A 141 8.46 17.49 14.91
CA SER A 141 9.50 18.46 14.61
C SER A 141 10.76 17.85 13.98
N TRP A 142 10.86 16.52 13.87
CA TRP A 142 12.04 15.86 13.30
C TRP A 142 12.19 16.12 11.80
N GLU A 143 13.43 16.44 11.39
CA GLU A 143 13.82 16.62 10.00
C GLU A 143 15.25 16.08 9.80
N PRO A 144 15.42 14.89 9.20
CA PRO A 144 14.38 13.98 8.68
C PRO A 144 13.63 13.16 9.75
N ALA A 145 12.53 12.53 9.36
CA ALA A 145 11.86 11.50 10.17
C ALA A 145 11.78 10.19 9.38
N PHE A 146 11.90 9.07 10.09
CA PHE A 146 11.88 7.72 9.52
C PHE A 146 10.82 6.87 10.19
N ILE A 147 10.35 5.87 9.46
CA ILE A 147 9.45 4.84 9.93
C ILE A 147 10.11 3.47 9.73
N HIS A 148 10.29 2.76 10.83
CA HIS A 148 10.74 1.38 10.84
C HIS A 148 9.52 0.51 11.10
N PHE A 149 9.20 -0.37 10.17
CA PHE A 149 7.94 -1.12 10.16
C PHE A 149 8.11 -2.57 9.73
N ASN A 150 7.06 -3.34 9.98
CA ASN A 150 6.82 -4.71 9.55
C ASN A 150 5.38 -4.83 9.04
N SER A 151 5.20 -5.50 7.92
CA SER A 151 3.89 -5.77 7.29
C SER A 151 3.93 -7.15 6.65
N PRO A 152 2.83 -7.92 6.59
CA PRO A 152 2.82 -9.26 5.97
C PRO A 152 3.30 -9.28 4.52
N GLU A 153 3.10 -8.18 3.79
CA GLU A 153 3.51 -8.00 2.40
C GLU A 153 5.01 -7.73 2.25
N GLN A 154 5.71 -7.51 3.37
CA GLN A 154 7.15 -7.40 3.46
C GLN A 154 7.70 -8.56 4.29
N SER A 155 8.83 -9.13 3.90
CA SER A 155 9.44 -10.26 4.62
C SER A 155 10.14 -9.82 5.93
N GLY A 156 9.37 -9.28 6.89
CA GLY A 156 9.84 -8.87 8.21
C GLY A 156 10.07 -7.36 8.37
N TRP A 157 10.77 -7.00 9.45
CA TRP A 157 11.09 -5.62 9.77
C TRP A 157 12.10 -5.02 8.78
N THR A 158 11.87 -3.77 8.37
CA THR A 158 12.83 -2.95 7.60
C THR A 158 14.20 -2.83 8.29
N ASP A 159 15.29 -2.65 7.55
CA ASP A 159 16.58 -2.33 8.18
C ASP A 159 16.55 -0.94 8.85
N SER A 160 17.06 -0.83 10.08
CA SER A 160 17.15 0.45 10.81
C SER A 160 18.00 1.49 10.04
N PRO A 161 17.58 2.77 9.92
CA PRO A 161 16.47 3.44 10.63
C PRO A 161 15.07 3.25 10.00
N GLY A 162 14.94 2.40 8.99
CA GLY A 162 13.71 2.22 8.23
C GLY A 162 13.61 3.17 7.05
N MET A 163 12.39 3.43 6.61
CA MET A 163 12.12 4.26 5.44
C MET A 163 11.95 5.73 5.82
N LYS A 164 12.58 6.64 5.05
CA LYS A 164 12.40 8.07 5.24
C LYS A 164 10.98 8.50 4.88
N MET A 165 10.31 9.23 5.78
CA MET A 165 8.98 9.77 5.52
C MET A 165 9.06 11.02 4.62
N LYS A 166 8.01 11.26 3.83
CA LYS A 166 7.89 12.46 2.99
C LYS A 166 7.45 13.64 3.86
N THR A 167 7.94 14.84 3.57
CA THR A 167 7.41 16.05 4.21
C THR A 167 6.02 16.36 3.65
N GLY A 168 5.03 16.55 4.52
CA GLY A 168 3.67 16.92 4.15
C GLY A 168 3.52 18.41 3.85
N GLU A 169 2.36 18.80 3.31
CA GLU A 169 2.03 20.21 3.03
C GLU A 169 1.78 21.03 4.31
N LEU A 170 1.37 20.35 5.39
CA LEU A 170 1.16 20.98 6.69
C LEU A 170 2.50 21.11 7.44
N PRO A 171 2.75 22.24 8.13
CA PRO A 171 3.96 22.43 8.92
C PRO A 171 4.06 21.35 10.00
N ASN A 172 5.26 20.84 10.24
CA ASN A 172 5.53 19.75 11.20
C ASN A 172 4.76 18.46 10.94
N HIS A 173 4.33 18.20 9.70
CA HIS A 173 3.70 16.92 9.35
C HIS A 173 4.55 16.14 8.35
N LYS A 174 4.65 14.83 8.58
CA LYS A 174 5.28 13.86 7.70
C LYS A 174 4.25 12.87 7.21
N ILE A 175 4.43 12.39 5.99
CA ILE A 175 3.51 11.50 5.30
C ILE A 175 4.25 10.21 4.94
N PHE A 176 3.63 9.09 5.26
CA PHE A 176 4.03 7.77 4.81
C PHE A 176 2.82 7.05 4.20
N SER A 177 3.05 6.24 3.17
CA SER A 177 2.00 5.42 2.57
C SER A 177 2.58 4.12 2.02
N ILE A 178 1.87 3.02 2.28
CA ILE A 178 2.22 1.68 1.83
C ILE A 178 0.94 0.88 1.53
N THR A 179 1.01 -0.06 0.60
CA THR A 179 -0.05 -1.05 0.39
C THR A 179 0.21 -2.25 1.29
N ALA A 180 -0.64 -2.45 2.30
CA ALA A 180 -0.51 -3.54 3.26
C ALA A 180 -1.87 -3.86 3.90
N SER A 181 -2.07 -5.10 4.32
CA SER A 181 -3.27 -5.53 5.06
C SER A 181 -3.26 -5.04 6.51
N ASN A 182 -2.07 -5.03 7.13
CA ASN A 182 -1.81 -4.47 8.44
C ASN A 182 -0.37 -3.94 8.52
N LEU A 183 -0.08 -3.12 9.52
CA LEU A 183 1.22 -2.48 9.69
C LEU A 183 1.57 -2.37 11.17
N GLU A 184 2.70 -2.94 11.57
CA GLU A 184 3.34 -2.68 12.85
C GLU A 184 4.54 -1.76 12.63
N PHE A 185 4.66 -0.68 13.41
CA PHE A 185 5.71 0.31 13.16
C PHE A 185 6.11 1.12 14.39
N VAL A 186 7.28 1.75 14.27
CA VAL A 186 7.82 2.76 15.18
C VAL A 186 8.45 3.87 14.35
N LEU A 187 8.57 5.07 14.91
CA LEU A 187 9.17 6.21 14.22
C LEU A 187 10.47 6.61 14.91
N ASN A 188 11.36 7.23 14.16
CA ASN A 188 12.64 7.70 14.68
C ASN A 188 13.15 8.91 13.90
N ASP A 189 14.12 9.60 14.49
CA ASP A 189 14.83 10.74 13.89
C ASP A 189 15.99 10.33 12.98
N GLY A 190 16.28 9.03 12.86
CA GLY A 190 17.42 8.47 12.14
C GLY A 190 18.69 8.33 12.97
N GLU A 191 18.66 8.75 14.24
CA GLU A 191 19.79 8.70 15.16
C GLU A 191 19.46 7.85 16.40
N TYR A 192 19.05 8.50 17.49
CA TYR A 192 18.88 7.86 18.80
C TYR A 192 17.49 8.03 19.41
N GLU A 193 16.63 8.88 18.83
CA GLU A 193 15.27 9.10 19.33
C GLU A 193 14.25 8.22 18.62
N TRP A 194 13.37 7.59 19.40
CA TRP A 194 12.30 6.72 18.91
C TRP A 194 10.95 7.15 19.50
N ASP A 195 9.94 7.23 18.65
CA ASP A 195 8.54 7.41 19.05
C ASP A 195 7.85 6.04 19.05
N LYS A 196 7.37 5.66 20.23
CA LYS A 196 6.65 4.42 20.52
C LYS A 196 5.49 4.73 21.48
N PRO A 197 4.35 4.00 21.41
CA PRO A 197 3.22 4.24 22.30
C PRO A 197 3.54 3.93 23.78
N SER A 198 4.41 2.94 24.01
CA SER A 198 4.96 2.59 25.33
C SER A 198 6.38 2.05 25.18
N PHE A 199 7.04 1.77 26.31
CA PHE A 199 8.41 1.22 26.32
C PHE A 199 8.50 -0.18 25.68
N ASP A 200 7.42 -0.96 25.75
CA ASP A 200 7.35 -2.38 25.35
C ASP A 200 6.39 -2.66 24.19
N ALA A 201 5.85 -1.63 23.53
CA ALA A 201 4.92 -1.78 22.43
C ALA A 201 5.27 -0.92 21.22
N ASN A 202 4.78 -1.35 20.05
CA ASN A 202 4.87 -0.65 18.79
C ASN A 202 3.47 -0.16 18.37
N TYR A 203 3.41 0.78 17.44
CA TYR A 203 2.13 1.15 16.83
C TYR A 203 1.63 0.02 15.93
N PHE A 204 0.31 -0.20 15.92
CA PHE A 204 -0.31 -1.24 15.09
C PHE A 204 -1.55 -0.69 14.37
N ILE A 205 -1.61 -0.94 13.06
CA ILE A 205 -2.74 -0.67 12.18
C ILE A 205 -3.25 -2.01 11.65
N GLY A 206 -4.46 -2.39 12.03
CA GLY A 206 -5.05 -3.69 11.63
C GLY A 206 -5.84 -3.69 10.32
N SER A 207 -5.94 -2.56 9.62
CA SER A 207 -6.67 -2.49 8.33
C SER A 207 -6.23 -1.28 7.50
N PRO A 208 -6.37 -1.31 6.17
CA PRO A 208 -6.16 -0.14 5.31
C PRO A 208 -6.99 1.08 5.70
N GLY A 209 -6.48 2.27 5.38
CA GLY A 209 -7.12 3.56 5.62
C GLY A 209 -6.15 4.69 5.93
N SER A 210 -6.71 5.86 6.24
CA SER A 210 -5.94 7.04 6.64
C SER A 210 -5.86 7.17 8.15
N TYR A 211 -4.68 7.49 8.66
CA TYR A 211 -4.36 7.55 10.08
C TYR A 211 -3.60 8.83 10.40
N ILE A 212 -3.87 9.39 11.58
CA ILE A 212 -3.14 10.51 12.16
C ILE A 212 -2.41 9.99 13.39
N LEU A 213 -1.11 10.25 13.46
CA LEU A 213 -0.29 10.02 14.64
C LEU A 213 0.16 11.36 15.22
N LYS A 214 -0.31 11.65 16.43
CA LYS A 214 0.01 12.89 17.14
C LYS A 214 0.18 12.61 18.63
N ASN A 215 1.25 13.12 19.22
CA ASN A 215 1.51 13.01 20.67
C ASN A 215 1.41 11.56 21.18
N GLY A 216 1.96 10.62 20.42
CA GLY A 216 1.93 9.19 20.73
C GLY A 216 0.57 8.49 20.59
N LYS A 217 -0.44 9.15 20.00
CA LYS A 217 -1.77 8.59 19.78
C LYS A 217 -2.05 8.39 18.30
N LEU A 218 -2.43 7.17 17.96
CA LEU A 218 -2.80 6.77 16.61
C LEU A 218 -4.33 6.76 16.47
N GLU A 219 -4.85 7.56 15.54
CA GLU A 219 -6.28 7.70 15.29
C GLU A 219 -6.61 7.44 13.81
N LYS A 220 -7.64 6.64 13.54
CA LYS A 220 -8.14 6.40 12.18
C LYS A 220 -9.04 7.55 11.75
N VAL A 221 -8.76 8.13 10.59
CA VAL A 221 -9.62 9.12 9.93
C VAL A 221 -10.73 8.37 9.20
N ARG A 222 -11.98 8.72 9.49
CA ARG A 222 -13.17 8.13 8.84
C ARG A 222 -13.40 8.71 7.46
#